data_AF-A0A7C2QWS4-F1
#
_entry.id   AF-A0A7C2QWS4-F1
#
_cell.length_a   1.000
_cell.length_b   1.000
_cell.length_c   1.000
_cell.angle_alpha   90.00
_cell.angle_beta   90.00
_cell.angle_gamma   90.00
#
_symmetry.space_group_name_H-M   'P 1'
#
loop_
_entity.id
_entity.type
_entity.pdbx_description
1 polymer ?
#
loop_
_entity_poly.entity_id
_entity_poly.type
_entity_poly.pdbx_seq_one_letter_code
_entity_poly.pdbx_strand_id
1 'polypeptide(L)'
;MKKLWPFLCVVMFLMTACEKEDPVPGDGMIIDHTCVDLPSIPDEWIGKAKETLHIAYGHTSHGSQLTSGMTGLASFRGDKYAWNNGGTGGALDLHDYAMSGDLGNPDFTNWEQETRSYLKNHLRVNVIIWSWCGQVSGASEKNIDTYLGLMSGLEADYPDVTFVYMTGHLDGTGVTGNLHIRNEQIRNYCLTHEKFLFDFADIESYDPDGNYYLDKNADDGCNYDSDNNGSRDANWAIDWQNSHEEGVDWYQCSSAHSQPLNANMKAYAAWHLWARIAGWK
;
A
#
# COMPACT_ATOMS: atom_id res chain seq x y z
N MET A 1 -72.80 -18.83 -33.93
CA MET A 1 -72.28 -17.47 -33.65
C MET A 1 -71.44 -17.53 -32.38
N LYS A 2 -70.10 -17.62 -32.51
CA LYS A 2 -69.15 -17.57 -31.39
C LYS A 2 -68.57 -16.16 -31.34
N LYS A 3 -68.71 -15.44 -30.22
CA LYS A 3 -68.11 -14.12 -30.02
C LYS A 3 -66.66 -14.31 -29.57
N LEU A 4 -65.70 -13.85 -30.38
CA LEU A 4 -64.31 -13.66 -29.98
C LEU A 4 -64.16 -12.28 -29.34
N TRP A 5 -63.44 -12.21 -28.23
CA TRP A 5 -62.99 -10.97 -27.59
C TRP A 5 -61.50 -10.78 -27.94
N PRO A 6 -61.06 -9.60 -28.44
CA PRO A 6 -59.64 -9.39 -28.69
C PRO A 6 -58.89 -9.15 -27.38
N PHE A 7 -57.82 -9.91 -27.15
CA PHE A 7 -56.81 -9.61 -26.14
C PHE A 7 -55.86 -8.55 -26.71
N LEU A 8 -55.76 -7.41 -26.04
CA LEU A 8 -54.83 -6.33 -26.36
C LEU A 8 -53.49 -6.64 -25.69
N CYS A 9 -52.47 -7.02 -26.46
CA CYS A 9 -51.11 -7.17 -25.95
C CYS A 9 -50.45 -5.78 -25.87
N VAL A 10 -50.25 -5.29 -24.64
CA VAL A 10 -49.42 -4.11 -24.36
C VAL A 10 -47.97 -4.58 -24.30
N VAL A 11 -47.15 -4.11 -25.25
CA VAL A 11 -45.71 -4.31 -25.24
C VAL A 11 -45.09 -3.19 -24.38
N MET A 12 -44.63 -3.51 -23.17
CA MET A 12 -43.81 -2.61 -22.37
C MET A 12 -42.37 -2.65 -22.87
N PHE A 13 -41.86 -1.52 -23.33
CA PHE A 13 -40.43 -1.30 -23.53
C PHE A 13 -39.78 -1.04 -22.17
N LEU A 14 -38.96 -1.97 -21.71
CA LEU A 14 -38.04 -1.76 -20.59
C LEU A 14 -36.85 -0.95 -21.10
N MET A 15 -36.80 0.34 -20.73
CA MET A 15 -35.58 1.13 -20.85
C MET A 15 -34.62 0.66 -19.75
N THR A 16 -33.58 -0.09 -20.12
CA THR A 16 -32.43 -0.34 -19.25
C THR A 16 -31.70 0.97 -19.05
N ALA A 17 -31.93 1.61 -17.90
CA ALA A 17 -31.04 2.63 -17.40
C ALA A 17 -29.67 1.98 -17.17
N CYS A 18 -28.62 2.59 -17.71
CA CYS A 18 -27.25 2.24 -17.35
C CYS A 18 -27.08 2.70 -15.90
N GLU A 19 -27.16 1.77 -14.95
CA GLU A 19 -26.72 2.04 -13.58
C GLU A 19 -25.21 2.33 -13.65
N LYS A 20 -24.84 3.54 -13.24
CA LYS A 20 -23.46 3.84 -12.87
C LYS A 20 -23.20 2.95 -11.66
N GLU A 21 -22.30 2.00 -11.76
CA GLU A 21 -21.84 1.26 -10.58
C GLU A 21 -21.27 2.30 -9.61
N ASP A 22 -21.98 2.51 -8.50
CA ASP A 22 -21.43 3.25 -7.37
C ASP A 22 -20.23 2.44 -6.86
N PRO A 23 -19.07 3.07 -6.59
CA PRO A 23 -17.94 2.36 -6.00
C PRO A 23 -18.41 1.74 -4.68
N VAL A 24 -18.32 0.42 -4.61
CA VAL A 24 -18.59 -0.33 -3.38
C VAL A 24 -17.60 0.18 -2.32
N PRO A 25 -18.06 0.69 -1.17
CA PRO A 25 -17.17 0.99 -0.05
C PRO A 25 -16.37 -0.28 0.25
N GLY A 26 -15.05 -0.24 0.04
CA GLY A 26 -14.21 -1.40 0.29
C GLY A 26 -14.18 -1.68 1.80
N ASP A 27 -14.36 -2.95 2.19
CA ASP A 27 -13.95 -3.41 3.52
C ASP A 27 -12.43 -3.22 3.60
N GLY A 28 -11.97 -2.08 4.13
CA GLY A 28 -10.55 -1.76 4.17
C GLY A 28 -9.74 -2.88 4.84
N MET A 29 -8.46 -2.92 4.50
CA MET A 29 -7.59 -4.02 4.89
C MET A 29 -6.22 -3.49 5.32
N ILE A 30 -5.69 -4.06 6.39
CA ILE A 30 -4.27 -3.93 6.72
C ILE A 30 -3.49 -4.88 5.84
N ILE A 31 -2.53 -4.32 5.10
CA ILE A 31 -1.57 -5.00 4.26
C ILE A 31 -0.24 -5.03 5.00
N ASP A 32 0.04 -6.17 5.63
CA ASP A 32 1.13 -6.37 6.59
C ASP A 32 2.05 -7.54 6.16
N HIS A 33 2.90 -8.06 7.05
CA HIS A 33 3.78 -9.19 6.73
C HIS A 33 3.04 -10.46 6.29
N THR A 34 1.76 -10.62 6.60
CA THR A 34 0.95 -11.78 6.15
C THR A 34 0.51 -11.66 4.70
N CYS A 35 0.65 -10.47 4.10
CA CYS A 35 0.26 -10.16 2.73
C CYS A 35 1.42 -10.27 1.73
N VAL A 36 2.52 -10.95 2.10
CA VAL A 36 3.73 -11.06 1.27
C VAL A 36 3.79 -12.35 0.42
N ASP A 37 2.77 -13.21 0.48
CA ASP A 37 2.67 -14.42 -0.35
C ASP A 37 2.18 -14.08 -1.76
N LEU A 38 3.09 -13.74 -2.67
CA LEU A 38 2.76 -13.31 -4.03
C LEU A 38 1.95 -14.35 -4.85
N PRO A 39 2.24 -15.68 -4.79
CA PRO A 39 1.40 -16.72 -5.40
C PRO A 39 -0.06 -16.78 -4.92
N SER A 40 -0.38 -16.24 -3.74
CA SER A 40 -1.76 -16.22 -3.23
C SER A 40 -2.70 -15.34 -4.06
N ILE A 41 -2.14 -14.37 -4.80
CA ILE A 41 -2.90 -13.40 -5.59
C ILE A 41 -3.33 -14.03 -6.91
N PRO A 42 -4.63 -14.22 -7.18
CA PRO A 42 -5.08 -14.77 -8.45
C PRO A 42 -4.76 -13.85 -9.62
N ASP A 43 -4.36 -14.44 -10.76
CA ASP A 43 -3.96 -13.71 -11.97
C ASP A 43 -5.03 -12.74 -12.48
N GLU A 44 -6.31 -13.07 -12.29
CA GLU A 44 -7.43 -12.19 -12.65
C GLU A 44 -7.39 -10.86 -11.90
N TRP A 45 -6.95 -10.84 -10.63
CA TRP A 45 -6.90 -9.62 -9.81
C TRP A 45 -5.64 -8.80 -10.08
N ILE A 46 -4.55 -9.45 -10.49
CA ILE A 46 -3.39 -8.75 -11.06
C ILE A 46 -3.78 -8.05 -12.37
N GLY A 47 -4.50 -8.76 -13.25
CA GLY A 47 -5.02 -8.19 -14.49
C GLY A 47 -5.99 -7.04 -14.22
N LYS A 48 -6.96 -7.24 -13.31
CA LYS A 48 -7.94 -6.22 -12.92
C LYS A 48 -7.27 -4.98 -12.35
N ALA A 49 -6.29 -5.14 -11.46
CA ALA A 49 -5.53 -4.02 -10.92
C ALA A 49 -4.85 -3.19 -12.02
N LYS A 50 -4.21 -3.85 -12.99
CA LYS A 50 -3.59 -3.19 -14.13
C LYS A 50 -4.59 -2.47 -15.04
N GLU A 51 -5.79 -3.01 -15.19
CA GLU A 51 -6.84 -2.44 -16.03
C GLU A 51 -7.56 -1.24 -15.39
N THR A 52 -7.75 -1.27 -14.06
CA THR A 52 -8.65 -0.33 -13.39
C THR A 52 -7.97 0.69 -12.50
N LEU A 53 -6.75 0.43 -12.02
CA LEU A 53 -6.09 1.34 -11.08
C LEU A 53 -5.23 2.37 -11.81
N HIS A 54 -5.33 3.61 -11.34
CA HIS A 54 -4.52 4.75 -11.73
C HIS A 54 -3.98 5.34 -10.43
N ILE A 55 -2.75 4.95 -10.09
CA ILE A 55 -2.17 5.17 -8.76
C ILE A 55 -1.24 6.38 -8.81
N ALA A 56 -1.37 7.27 -7.83
CA ALA A 56 -0.38 8.31 -7.57
C ALA A 56 0.33 8.01 -6.24
N TYR A 57 1.65 7.97 -6.28
CA TYR A 57 2.48 7.70 -5.10
C TYR A 57 3.38 8.90 -4.78
N GLY A 58 3.17 9.50 -3.62
CA GLY A 58 4.04 10.55 -3.08
C GLY A 58 4.96 10.01 -1.99
N HIS A 59 6.27 10.19 -2.15
CA HIS A 59 7.24 9.76 -1.14
C HIS A 59 8.61 10.41 -1.33
N THR A 60 9.45 10.23 -0.32
CA THR A 60 10.89 10.47 -0.39
C THR A 60 11.66 9.15 -0.16
N SER A 61 12.80 9.22 0.53
CA SER A 61 13.83 8.18 0.58
C SER A 61 13.31 6.78 0.90
N HIS A 62 12.70 6.57 2.08
CA HIS A 62 12.23 5.24 2.51
C HIS A 62 11.10 4.69 1.66
N GLY A 63 10.16 5.52 1.23
CA GLY A 63 9.06 5.07 0.36
C GLY A 63 9.53 4.49 -0.99
N SER A 64 10.71 4.88 -1.47
CA SER A 64 11.26 4.32 -2.72
C SER A 64 11.52 2.81 -2.67
N GLN A 65 11.56 2.21 -1.47
CA GLN A 65 11.68 0.76 -1.30
C GLN A 65 10.52 0.01 -1.97
N LEU A 66 9.30 0.55 -1.93
CA LEU A 66 8.11 -0.06 -2.54
C LEU A 66 8.29 -0.18 -4.06
N THR A 67 8.60 0.92 -4.74
CA THR A 67 8.73 0.94 -6.20
C THR A 67 10.05 0.34 -6.70
N SER A 68 11.13 0.42 -5.91
CA SER A 68 12.38 -0.32 -6.18
C SER A 68 12.16 -1.83 -6.12
N GLY A 69 11.47 -2.30 -5.08
CA GLY A 69 11.08 -3.71 -4.94
C GLY A 69 10.20 -4.15 -6.10
N MET A 70 9.18 -3.37 -6.48
CA MET A 70 8.31 -3.69 -7.61
C MET A 70 9.06 -3.73 -8.95
N THR A 71 10.05 -2.86 -9.15
CA THR A 71 10.92 -2.86 -10.35
C THR A 71 11.78 -4.14 -10.41
N GLY A 72 12.37 -4.53 -9.28
CA GLY A 72 13.08 -5.80 -9.18
C GLY A 72 12.15 -6.99 -9.42
N LEU A 73 10.91 -6.94 -8.90
CA LEU A 73 9.91 -8.00 -9.10
C LEU A 73 9.57 -8.20 -10.58
N ALA A 74 9.34 -7.11 -11.31
CA ALA A 74 9.08 -7.18 -12.75
C ALA A 74 10.25 -7.83 -13.50
N SER A 75 11.49 -7.54 -13.10
CA SER A 75 12.68 -8.19 -13.68
C SER A 75 12.78 -9.67 -13.30
N PHE A 76 12.36 -10.01 -12.09
CA PHE A 76 12.46 -11.34 -11.50
C PHE A 76 11.38 -12.32 -11.97
N ARG A 77 10.15 -11.85 -12.14
CA ARG A 77 8.96 -12.65 -12.46
C ARG A 77 8.30 -12.25 -13.79
N GLY A 78 8.85 -11.26 -14.49
CA GLY A 78 8.43 -10.84 -15.82
C GLY A 78 7.26 -9.85 -15.85
N ASP A 79 6.79 -9.58 -17.07
CA ASP A 79 5.83 -8.50 -17.40
C ASP A 79 4.49 -8.59 -16.66
N LYS A 80 4.16 -9.76 -16.11
CA LYS A 80 3.00 -9.95 -15.22
C LYS A 80 2.99 -8.92 -14.08
N TYR A 81 4.16 -8.56 -13.57
CA TYR A 81 4.33 -7.58 -12.47
C TYR A 81 4.95 -6.26 -12.93
N ALA A 82 4.96 -5.99 -14.24
CA ALA A 82 5.42 -4.71 -14.76
C ALA A 82 4.47 -3.56 -14.33
N TRP A 83 5.08 -2.41 -14.09
CA TRP A 83 4.42 -1.15 -13.75
C TRP A 83 5.14 0.01 -14.47
N ASN A 84 4.40 1.09 -14.77
CA ASN A 84 4.96 2.36 -15.23
C ASN A 84 3.91 3.46 -15.11
N ASN A 85 4.35 4.71 -15.24
CA ASN A 85 3.44 5.84 -15.36
C ASN A 85 2.70 5.75 -16.72
N GLY A 86 1.38 5.60 -16.66
CA GLY A 86 0.48 5.52 -17.80
C GLY A 86 0.02 4.10 -18.15
N GLY A 87 0.47 3.06 -17.43
CA GLY A 87 0.06 1.66 -17.65
C GLY A 87 0.36 1.12 -19.05
N THR A 88 1.36 1.70 -19.71
CA THR A 88 1.70 1.36 -21.09
C THR A 88 2.21 -0.07 -21.20
N GLY A 89 1.87 -0.75 -22.31
CA GLY A 89 2.25 -2.15 -22.52
C GLY A 89 1.50 -3.16 -21.64
N GLY A 90 0.39 -2.78 -21.01
CA GLY A 90 -0.36 -3.66 -20.09
C GLY A 90 0.27 -3.76 -18.70
N ALA A 91 1.04 -2.75 -18.31
CA ALA A 91 1.61 -2.60 -16.99
C ALA A 91 0.61 -1.94 -16.02
N LEU A 92 0.86 -2.05 -14.72
CA LEU A 92 0.12 -1.29 -13.71
C LEU A 92 0.42 0.21 -13.88
N ASP A 93 -0.61 1.05 -13.90
CA ASP A 93 -0.47 2.50 -13.94
C ASP A 93 -0.17 3.05 -12.53
N LEU A 94 1.12 3.31 -12.28
CA LEU A 94 1.61 3.89 -11.04
C LEU A 94 2.54 5.05 -11.38
N HIS A 95 2.14 6.25 -10.98
CA HIS A 95 2.96 7.45 -11.05
C HIS A 95 3.80 7.59 -9.78
N ASP A 96 5.04 7.10 -9.87
CA ASP A 96 6.07 7.25 -8.84
C ASP A 96 6.50 8.72 -8.74
N TYR A 97 6.73 9.22 -7.52
CA TYR A 97 6.97 10.65 -7.27
C TYR A 97 5.87 11.58 -7.85
N ALA A 98 4.61 11.14 -7.83
CA ALA A 98 3.49 11.92 -8.37
C ALA A 98 3.33 13.29 -7.69
N MET A 99 3.60 13.34 -6.39
CA MET A 99 3.64 14.56 -5.59
C MET A 99 5.01 14.71 -4.93
N SER A 100 5.45 15.96 -4.77
CA SER A 100 6.74 16.27 -4.14
C SER A 100 6.66 16.13 -2.62
N GLY A 101 7.64 15.45 -2.03
CA GLY A 101 7.79 15.35 -0.57
C GLY A 101 7.25 14.05 0.02
N ASP A 102 6.94 14.10 1.31
CA ASP A 102 6.43 12.97 2.11
C ASP A 102 5.37 13.46 3.11
N LEU A 103 4.78 12.54 3.88
CA LEU A 103 3.69 12.86 4.83
C LEU A 103 4.10 13.78 5.98
N GLY A 104 5.40 13.92 6.27
CA GLY A 104 5.86 14.68 7.43
C GLY A 104 6.49 16.03 7.09
N ASN A 105 7.06 16.17 5.90
CA ASN A 105 7.74 17.40 5.48
C ASN A 105 6.88 18.30 4.58
N PRO A 106 7.03 19.63 4.67
CA PRO A 106 7.81 20.37 5.67
C PRO A 106 7.10 20.51 7.04
N ASP A 107 5.81 20.21 7.14
CA ASP A 107 4.98 20.66 8.27
C ASP A 107 3.82 19.72 8.64
N PHE A 108 3.88 18.45 8.23
CA PHE A 108 2.83 17.43 8.39
C PHE A 108 1.49 17.71 7.66
N THR A 109 1.35 18.83 6.96
CA THR A 109 0.07 19.22 6.33
C THR A 109 0.18 19.54 4.85
N ASN A 110 1.35 19.97 4.36
CA ASN A 110 1.54 20.36 2.95
C ASN A 110 1.13 19.28 1.95
N TRP A 111 1.37 18.01 2.26
CA TRP A 111 1.05 16.87 1.39
C TRP A 111 -0.45 16.80 1.04
N GLU A 112 -1.34 17.31 1.89
CA GLU A 112 -2.78 17.34 1.61
C GLU A 112 -3.10 18.31 0.47
N GLN A 113 -2.51 19.52 0.51
CA GLN A 113 -2.67 20.51 -0.55
C GLN A 113 -2.04 20.03 -1.86
N GLU A 114 -0.89 19.37 -1.79
CA GLU A 114 -0.25 18.74 -2.96
C GLU A 114 -1.16 17.67 -3.57
N THR A 115 -1.80 16.84 -2.74
CA THR A 115 -2.75 15.82 -3.20
C THR A 115 -3.92 16.44 -3.96
N ARG A 116 -4.55 17.48 -3.40
CA ARG A 116 -5.67 18.19 -4.05
C ARG A 116 -5.24 18.82 -5.37
N SER A 117 -4.07 19.44 -5.39
CA SER A 117 -3.51 20.10 -6.57
C SER A 117 -3.21 19.09 -7.67
N TYR A 118 -2.71 17.91 -7.30
CA TYR A 118 -2.44 16.81 -8.21
C TYR A 118 -3.74 16.23 -8.79
N LEU A 119 -4.72 15.88 -7.94
CA LEU A 119 -6.01 15.31 -8.37
C LEU A 119 -6.78 16.25 -9.30
N LYS A 120 -6.69 17.57 -9.10
CA LYS A 120 -7.31 18.56 -9.98
C LYS A 120 -6.87 18.44 -11.45
N ASN A 121 -5.64 18.01 -11.70
CA ASN A 121 -5.07 17.88 -13.04
C ASN A 121 -5.03 16.42 -13.53
N HIS A 122 -5.37 15.44 -12.69
CA HIS A 122 -5.28 14.01 -12.99
C HIS A 122 -6.59 13.29 -12.63
N LEU A 123 -7.68 13.67 -13.30
CA LEU A 123 -9.04 13.21 -13.00
C LEU A 123 -9.29 11.70 -13.09
N ARG A 124 -8.35 10.93 -13.66
CA ARG A 124 -8.45 9.46 -13.76
C ARG A 124 -7.85 8.74 -12.56
N VAL A 125 -7.03 9.42 -11.75
CA VAL A 125 -6.39 8.84 -10.58
C VAL A 125 -7.47 8.45 -9.59
N ASN A 126 -7.46 7.19 -9.19
CA ASN A 126 -8.44 6.60 -8.29
C ASN A 126 -7.81 5.91 -7.07
N VAL A 127 -6.48 5.97 -6.96
CA VAL A 127 -5.75 5.55 -5.76
C VAL A 127 -4.67 6.58 -5.44
N ILE A 128 -4.67 7.05 -4.20
CA ILE A 128 -3.60 7.87 -3.62
C ILE A 128 -2.93 7.06 -2.52
N ILE A 129 -1.61 6.98 -2.60
CA ILE A 129 -0.78 6.48 -1.51
C ILE A 129 0.33 7.50 -1.24
N TRP A 130 0.66 7.67 0.03
CA TRP A 130 1.81 8.45 0.46
C TRP A 130 2.66 7.64 1.42
N SER A 131 3.95 7.98 1.48
CA SER A 131 4.87 7.41 2.47
C SER A 131 5.38 8.46 3.43
N TRP A 132 5.69 8.00 4.64
CA TRP A 132 6.56 8.70 5.58
C TRP A 132 8.03 8.47 5.18
N CYS A 133 8.91 9.41 5.54
CA CYS A 133 10.33 9.11 5.66
C CYS A 133 10.59 8.76 7.14
N GLY A 134 11.35 9.55 7.88
CA GLY A 134 11.61 9.32 9.32
C GLY A 134 10.73 10.10 10.30
N GLN A 135 9.71 10.83 9.83
CA GLN A 135 9.02 11.82 10.66
C GLN A 135 8.16 11.22 11.77
N VAL A 136 7.72 9.97 11.62
CA VAL A 136 6.94 9.26 12.65
C VAL A 136 7.76 9.06 13.93
N SER A 137 9.08 8.88 13.83
CA SER A 137 9.96 8.69 15.00
C SER A 137 9.84 9.82 16.02
N GLY A 138 9.75 11.06 15.54
CA GLY A 138 9.60 12.26 16.37
C GLY A 138 8.17 12.82 16.44
N ALA A 139 7.20 12.17 15.80
CA ALA A 139 5.83 12.69 15.73
C ALA A 139 5.15 12.64 17.10
N SER A 140 4.42 13.70 17.42
CA SER A 140 3.49 13.71 18.55
C SER A 140 2.18 12.99 18.20
N GLU A 141 1.40 12.62 19.21
CA GLU A 141 0.01 12.13 19.03
C GLU A 141 -0.82 13.04 18.14
N LYS A 142 -0.71 14.36 18.37
CA LYS A 142 -1.41 15.39 17.60
C LYS A 142 -0.97 15.42 16.13
N ASN A 143 0.29 15.12 15.83
CA ASN A 143 0.76 15.08 14.43
C ASN A 143 0.10 13.92 13.69
N ILE A 144 -0.02 12.76 14.35
CA ILE A 144 -0.73 11.60 13.78
C ILE A 144 -2.23 11.89 13.66
N ASP A 145 -2.85 12.50 14.67
CA ASP A 145 -4.26 12.92 14.57
C ASP A 145 -4.50 13.88 13.39
N THR A 146 -3.54 14.77 13.15
CA THR A 146 -3.58 15.69 12.00
C THR A 146 -3.55 14.92 10.68
N TYR A 147 -2.62 13.97 10.54
CA TYR A 147 -2.57 13.09 9.36
C TYR A 147 -3.89 12.34 9.13
N LEU A 148 -4.42 11.70 10.18
CA LEU A 148 -5.67 10.93 10.10
C LEU A 148 -6.87 11.81 9.74
N GLY A 149 -6.94 13.02 10.32
CA GLY A 149 -7.98 14.00 10.01
C GLY A 149 -7.91 14.53 8.58
N LEU A 150 -6.70 14.79 8.06
CA LEU A 150 -6.49 15.22 6.67
C LEU A 150 -6.85 14.11 5.68
N MET A 151 -6.47 12.86 5.96
CA MET A 151 -6.89 11.70 5.14
C MET A 151 -8.41 11.58 5.10
N SER A 152 -9.09 11.71 6.25
CA SER A 152 -10.56 11.68 6.32
C SER A 152 -11.20 12.80 5.49
N GLY A 153 -10.61 13.99 5.52
CA GLY A 153 -11.08 15.14 4.73
C GLY A 153 -10.93 14.90 3.23
N LEU A 154 -9.81 14.31 2.80
CA LEU A 154 -9.58 13.93 1.40
C LEU A 154 -10.58 12.86 0.93
N GLU A 155 -10.84 11.83 1.73
CA GLU A 155 -11.85 10.82 1.41
C GLU A 155 -13.25 11.42 1.24
N ALA A 156 -13.63 12.37 2.11
CA ALA A 156 -14.91 13.04 2.03
C ALA A 156 -15.05 13.91 0.77
N ASP A 157 -13.96 14.56 0.35
CA ASP A 157 -13.96 15.45 -0.81
C ASP A 157 -13.78 14.71 -2.14
N TYR A 158 -13.20 13.51 -2.13
CA TYR A 158 -12.93 12.68 -3.31
C TYR A 158 -13.45 11.24 -3.10
N PRO A 159 -14.77 11.03 -3.05
CA PRO A 159 -15.36 9.72 -2.71
C PRO A 159 -15.08 8.62 -3.74
N ASP A 160 -14.71 8.98 -4.97
CA ASP A 160 -14.34 8.04 -6.04
C ASP A 160 -12.84 7.65 -6.01
N VAL A 161 -12.07 8.16 -5.02
CA VAL A 161 -10.63 7.91 -4.86
C VAL A 161 -10.38 7.10 -3.59
N THR A 162 -9.63 6.01 -3.72
CA THR A 162 -9.16 5.23 -2.57
C THR A 162 -7.90 5.88 -1.99
N PHE A 163 -7.93 6.24 -0.71
CA PHE A 163 -6.75 6.76 0.00
C PHE A 163 -6.15 5.65 0.86
N VAL A 164 -4.91 5.27 0.56
CA VAL A 164 -4.17 4.25 1.31
C VAL A 164 -3.37 4.92 2.40
N TYR A 165 -3.63 4.52 3.65
CA TYR A 165 -2.88 4.94 4.81
C TYR A 165 -1.55 4.18 4.88
N MET A 166 -0.53 4.74 5.55
CA MET A 166 0.75 4.06 5.74
C MET A 166 1.31 4.30 7.15
N THR A 167 1.95 3.28 7.75
CA THR A 167 2.76 3.42 8.97
C THR A 167 4.18 3.94 8.65
N GLY A 168 4.91 4.45 9.64
CA GLY A 168 6.35 4.74 9.49
C GLY A 168 7.21 3.48 9.32
N HIS A 169 8.51 3.64 9.12
CA HIS A 169 9.49 2.53 9.15
C HIS A 169 9.95 2.23 10.58
N LEU A 170 10.65 1.12 10.84
CA LEU A 170 11.25 0.87 12.15
C LEU A 170 12.45 1.79 12.42
N ASP A 171 12.66 2.18 13.67
CA ASP A 171 13.82 2.99 14.10
C ASP A 171 14.65 2.32 15.21
N GLY A 172 14.27 1.10 15.60
CA GLY A 172 14.88 0.32 16.67
C GLY A 172 14.74 0.90 18.07
N THR A 173 13.70 1.71 18.31
CA THR A 173 13.29 2.08 19.68
C THR A 173 12.37 1.04 20.34
N GLY A 174 12.03 -0.03 19.61
CA GLY A 174 11.33 -1.21 20.11
C GLY A 174 9.85 -0.99 20.42
N VAL A 175 9.22 -1.99 21.05
CA VAL A 175 7.77 -2.03 21.35
C VAL A 175 7.29 -0.94 22.31
N THR A 176 8.19 -0.28 23.04
CA THR A 176 7.84 0.88 23.89
C THR A 176 8.22 2.22 23.27
N GLY A 177 8.81 2.19 22.07
CA GLY A 177 9.29 3.36 21.35
C GLY A 177 8.17 4.28 20.89
N ASN A 178 8.46 5.57 20.76
CA ASN A 178 7.47 6.55 20.30
C ASN A 178 6.92 6.18 18.91
N LEU A 179 7.80 5.77 17.99
CA LEU A 179 7.40 5.36 16.65
C LEU A 179 6.39 4.22 16.67
N HIS A 180 6.64 3.17 17.45
CA HIS A 180 5.71 2.05 17.56
C HIS A 180 4.34 2.53 18.06
N ILE A 181 4.32 3.34 19.13
CA ILE A 181 3.06 3.88 19.68
C ILE A 181 2.31 4.74 18.65
N ARG A 182 3.03 5.54 17.84
CA ARG A 182 2.42 6.33 16.76
C ARG A 182 1.90 5.47 15.61
N ASN A 183 2.60 4.40 15.26
CA ASN A 183 2.11 3.41 14.29
C ASN A 183 0.87 2.68 14.80
N GLU A 184 0.82 2.31 16.08
CA GLU A 184 -0.38 1.75 16.70
C GLU A 184 -1.57 2.71 16.63
N GLN A 185 -1.36 4.02 16.78
CA GLN A 185 -2.42 5.02 16.60
C GLN A 185 -2.98 4.98 15.15
N ILE A 186 -2.12 4.86 14.14
CA ILE A 186 -2.54 4.73 12.73
C ILE A 186 -3.27 3.40 12.49
N ARG A 187 -2.72 2.27 12.97
CA ARG A 187 -3.33 0.93 12.85
C ARG A 187 -4.71 0.89 13.46
N ASN A 188 -4.86 1.37 14.69
CA ASN A 188 -6.14 1.40 15.41
C ASN A 188 -7.18 2.24 14.68
N TYR A 189 -6.78 3.39 14.13
CA TYR A 189 -7.67 4.21 13.32
C TYR A 189 -8.13 3.43 12.07
N CYS A 190 -7.21 2.80 11.34
CA CYS A 190 -7.52 2.07 10.12
C CYS A 190 -8.42 0.86 10.37
N LEU A 191 -8.20 0.12 11.46
CA LEU A 191 -9.07 -0.98 11.88
C LEU A 191 -10.47 -0.48 12.22
N THR A 192 -10.56 0.60 13.00
CA THR A 192 -11.85 1.13 13.48
C THR A 192 -12.70 1.69 12.35
N HIS A 193 -12.08 2.27 11.32
CA HIS A 193 -12.77 2.94 10.22
C HIS A 193 -12.66 2.19 8.89
N GLU A 194 -12.26 0.92 8.94
CA GLU A 194 -12.17 0.02 7.77
C GLU A 194 -11.38 0.66 6.61
N LYS A 195 -10.16 1.11 6.90
CA LYS A 195 -9.26 1.77 5.94
C LYS A 195 -8.26 0.80 5.34
N PHE A 196 -7.87 1.04 4.08
CA PHE A 196 -6.68 0.41 3.52
C PHE A 196 -5.43 0.99 4.18
N LEU A 197 -4.63 0.13 4.80
CA LEU A 197 -3.36 0.48 5.43
C LEU A 197 -2.25 -0.36 4.79
N PHE A 198 -1.23 0.28 4.25
CA PHE A 198 0.04 -0.36 3.94
C PHE A 198 0.96 -0.29 5.16
N ASP A 199 1.12 -1.39 5.87
CA ASP A 199 1.80 -1.43 7.16
C ASP A 199 3.32 -1.64 7.00
N PHE A 200 3.99 -0.56 6.61
CA PHE A 200 5.43 -0.53 6.35
C PHE A 200 6.27 -1.04 7.53
N ALA A 201 5.95 -0.60 8.75
CA ALA A 201 6.65 -1.04 9.96
C ALA A 201 6.38 -2.50 10.31
N ASP A 202 5.17 -2.99 10.07
CA ASP A 202 4.88 -4.39 10.34
C ASP A 202 5.65 -5.30 9.38
N ILE A 203 5.62 -5.05 8.07
CA ILE A 203 6.39 -5.81 7.08
C ILE A 203 7.88 -5.86 7.45
N GLU A 204 8.43 -4.76 7.98
CA GLU A 204 9.83 -4.64 8.40
C GLU A 204 10.15 -5.28 9.77
N SER A 205 9.12 -5.65 10.53
CA SER A 205 9.24 -6.31 11.84
C SER A 205 9.34 -7.83 11.74
N TYR A 206 9.16 -8.41 10.56
CA TYR A 206 9.17 -9.86 10.34
C TYR A 206 10.11 -10.26 9.20
N ASP A 207 10.71 -11.45 9.33
CA ASP A 207 11.32 -12.12 8.19
C ASP A 207 10.26 -12.91 7.38
N PRO A 208 10.61 -13.45 6.19
CA PRO A 208 9.67 -14.24 5.39
C PRO A 208 9.15 -15.52 6.06
N ASP A 209 9.82 -16.02 7.10
CA ASP A 209 9.40 -17.22 7.84
C ASP A 209 8.45 -16.87 9.00
N GLY A 210 8.17 -15.58 9.22
CA GLY A 210 7.30 -15.07 10.27
C GLY A 210 7.98 -14.90 11.63
N ASN A 211 9.32 -14.90 11.70
CA ASN A 211 10.03 -14.55 12.92
C ASN A 211 9.89 -13.06 13.18
N TYR A 212 9.55 -12.68 14.41
CA TYR A 212 9.34 -11.29 14.83
C TYR A 212 10.61 -10.67 15.42
N TYR A 213 10.84 -9.39 15.13
CA TYR A 213 12.07 -8.67 15.48
C TYR A 213 11.89 -7.30 16.14
N LEU A 214 10.68 -6.75 16.23
CA LEU A 214 10.49 -5.43 16.87
C LEU A 214 10.77 -5.48 18.39
N ASP A 215 10.53 -6.62 19.04
CA ASP A 215 10.91 -6.86 20.44
C ASP A 215 12.43 -6.97 20.66
N LYS A 216 13.18 -7.13 19.57
CA LYS A 216 14.66 -7.12 19.53
C LYS A 216 15.22 -5.81 18.99
N ASN A 217 14.44 -4.72 19.11
CA ASN A 217 14.83 -3.38 18.70
C ASN A 217 15.25 -3.27 17.22
N ALA A 218 14.58 -4.02 16.33
CA ALA A 218 14.87 -3.95 14.91
C ALA A 218 14.72 -2.53 14.31
N ASP A 219 15.59 -2.16 13.38
CA ASP A 219 15.52 -0.90 12.63
C ASP A 219 15.24 -1.08 11.13
N ASP A 220 15.13 0.06 10.44
CA ASP A 220 14.92 0.14 8.98
C ASP A 220 16.04 -0.49 8.16
N GLY A 221 17.23 -0.63 8.75
CA GLY A 221 18.35 -1.39 8.19
C GLY A 221 18.21 -2.91 8.31
N CYS A 222 17.12 -3.42 8.88
CA CYS A 222 16.91 -4.82 9.25
C CYS A 222 17.85 -5.31 10.38
N ASN A 223 18.54 -4.39 11.09
CA ASN A 223 19.45 -4.76 12.15
C ASN A 223 18.68 -4.98 13.45
N TYR A 224 19.04 -5.98 14.25
CA TYR A 224 18.39 -6.28 15.53
C TYR A 224 19.41 -6.71 16.60
N ASP A 225 18.99 -6.64 17.86
CA ASP A 225 19.75 -7.05 19.04
C ASP A 225 19.51 -8.54 19.31
N SER A 226 20.46 -9.40 18.95
CA SER A 226 20.25 -10.85 18.95
C SER A 226 20.34 -11.49 20.34
N ASP A 227 20.96 -10.82 21.30
CA ASP A 227 21.21 -11.32 22.66
C ASP A 227 20.61 -10.41 23.76
N ASN A 228 19.89 -9.36 23.38
CA ASN A 228 19.28 -8.36 24.24
C ASN A 228 20.28 -7.58 25.11
N ASN A 229 21.50 -7.34 24.61
CA ASN A 229 22.53 -6.60 25.33
C ASN A 229 22.44 -5.07 25.13
N GLY A 230 21.51 -4.59 24.33
CA GLY A 230 21.32 -3.19 23.97
C GLY A 230 22.07 -2.74 22.71
N SER A 231 22.74 -3.65 22.01
CA SER A 231 23.47 -3.39 20.76
C SER A 231 22.90 -4.25 19.64
N ARG A 232 22.54 -3.62 18.52
CA ARG A 232 22.16 -4.36 17.31
C ARG A 232 23.41 -4.98 16.69
N ASP A 233 23.47 -6.31 16.67
CA ASP A 233 24.63 -7.11 16.28
C ASP A 233 24.33 -8.15 15.19
N ALA A 234 23.07 -8.28 14.78
CA ALA A 234 22.62 -9.18 13.73
C ALA A 234 21.71 -8.45 12.73
N ASN A 235 21.44 -9.09 11.57
CA ASN A 235 20.59 -8.53 10.52
C ASN A 235 19.69 -9.63 9.92
N TRP A 236 18.39 -9.56 10.19
CA TRP A 236 17.47 -10.65 9.88
C TRP A 236 17.36 -10.91 8.37
N ALA A 237 17.44 -9.84 7.57
CA ALA A 237 17.32 -9.96 6.13
C ALA A 237 18.56 -10.62 5.52
N ILE A 238 19.76 -10.23 5.97
CA ILE A 238 21.01 -10.84 5.51
C ILE A 238 21.09 -12.31 5.94
N ASP A 239 20.69 -12.63 7.17
CA ASP A 239 20.69 -14.00 7.68
C ASP A 239 19.73 -14.90 6.86
N TRP A 240 18.54 -14.39 6.54
CA TRP A 240 17.59 -15.10 5.68
C TRP A 240 18.13 -15.26 4.26
N GLN A 241 18.66 -14.19 3.66
CA GLN A 241 19.25 -14.22 2.31
C GLN A 241 20.40 -15.23 2.20
N ASN A 242 21.26 -15.32 3.21
CA ASN A 242 22.39 -16.26 3.21
C ASN A 242 21.97 -17.73 3.34
N SER A 243 20.75 -17.99 3.83
CA SER A 243 20.20 -19.34 3.96
C SER A 243 19.29 -19.75 2.79
N HIS A 244 19.05 -18.85 1.83
CA HIS A 244 18.14 -19.04 0.69
C HIS A 244 18.81 -18.72 -0.66
N GLU A 245 18.21 -19.16 -1.77
CA GLU A 245 18.79 -19.01 -3.10
C GLU A 245 18.32 -17.71 -3.79
N GLU A 246 19.26 -16.80 -4.05
CA GLU A 246 19.02 -15.62 -4.89
C GLU A 246 18.62 -16.06 -6.30
N GLY A 247 17.56 -15.45 -6.86
CA GLY A 247 17.00 -15.86 -8.14
C GLY A 247 15.93 -16.96 -8.03
N VAL A 248 15.66 -17.47 -6.83
CA VAL A 248 14.59 -18.43 -6.57
C VAL A 248 13.66 -17.89 -5.50
N ASP A 249 14.20 -17.69 -4.30
CA ASP A 249 13.47 -17.32 -3.09
C ASP A 249 13.37 -15.80 -2.94
N TRP A 250 14.40 -15.08 -3.39
CA TRP A 250 14.47 -13.62 -3.36
C TRP A 250 15.27 -13.07 -4.54
N TYR A 251 15.23 -11.76 -4.74
CA TYR A 251 15.97 -11.08 -5.81
C TYR A 251 16.67 -9.82 -5.30
N GLN A 252 17.76 -9.45 -5.96
CA GLN A 252 18.46 -8.19 -5.71
C GLN A 252 17.67 -7.01 -6.27
N CYS A 253 17.56 -5.95 -5.48
CA CYS A 253 17.04 -4.66 -5.89
C CYS A 253 17.66 -3.55 -5.03
N SER A 254 17.55 -2.29 -5.45
CA SER A 254 17.86 -1.17 -4.57
C SER A 254 16.87 -1.11 -3.41
N SER A 255 17.35 -0.79 -2.22
CA SER A 255 16.52 -0.63 -1.03
C SER A 255 17.10 0.49 -0.18
N ALA A 256 16.48 1.67 -0.20
CA ALA A 256 17.01 2.83 0.52
C ALA A 256 17.02 2.57 2.03
N HIS A 257 18.19 2.70 2.68
CA HIS A 257 18.40 2.46 4.12
C HIS A 257 18.15 1.03 4.61
N SER A 258 17.87 0.09 3.70
CA SER A 258 17.43 -1.26 4.07
C SER A 258 18.08 -2.33 3.19
N GLN A 259 17.65 -3.58 3.36
CA GLN A 259 18.12 -4.72 2.57
C GLN A 259 17.17 -5.03 1.40
N PRO A 260 17.66 -5.66 0.31
CA PRO A 260 16.83 -6.04 -0.83
C PRO A 260 15.62 -6.91 -0.43
N LEU A 261 15.79 -7.87 0.48
CA LEU A 261 14.71 -8.76 0.90
C LEU A 261 13.49 -8.01 1.47
N ASN A 262 13.73 -6.97 2.28
CA ASN A 262 12.65 -6.15 2.85
C ASN A 262 11.88 -5.37 1.75
N ALA A 263 12.59 -4.87 0.73
CA ALA A 263 11.94 -4.26 -0.44
C ALA A 263 11.16 -5.30 -1.29
N ASN A 264 11.63 -6.54 -1.36
CA ASN A 264 10.90 -7.62 -2.03
C ASN A 264 9.56 -7.90 -1.31
N MET A 265 9.59 -8.01 0.01
CA MET A 265 8.38 -8.19 0.83
C MET A 265 7.39 -7.04 0.64
N LYS A 266 7.88 -5.78 0.63
CA LYS A 266 7.06 -4.59 0.36
C LYS A 266 6.46 -4.60 -1.05
N ALA A 267 7.18 -5.11 -2.04
CA ALA A 267 6.67 -5.27 -3.40
C ALA A 267 5.55 -6.32 -3.49
N TYR A 268 5.70 -7.44 -2.78
CA TYR A 268 4.68 -8.48 -2.72
C TYR A 268 3.41 -7.96 -2.04
N ALA A 269 3.58 -7.31 -0.89
CA ALA A 269 2.50 -6.64 -0.17
C ALA A 269 1.82 -5.57 -1.02
N ALA A 270 2.57 -4.81 -1.83
CA ALA A 270 1.98 -3.80 -2.71
C ALA A 270 1.08 -4.43 -3.79
N TRP A 271 1.50 -5.54 -4.41
CA TRP A 271 0.63 -6.27 -5.34
C TRP A 271 -0.61 -6.85 -4.66
N HIS A 272 -0.49 -7.30 -3.41
CA HIS A 272 -1.63 -7.73 -2.61
C HIS A 272 -2.60 -6.55 -2.39
N LEU A 273 -2.10 -5.38 -1.98
CA LEU A 273 -2.89 -4.14 -1.84
C LEU A 273 -3.63 -3.81 -3.15
N TRP A 274 -2.94 -3.81 -4.29
CA TRP A 274 -3.53 -3.47 -5.59
C TRP A 274 -4.65 -4.46 -5.97
N ALA A 275 -4.43 -5.75 -5.77
CA ALA A 275 -5.46 -6.76 -6.02
C ALA A 275 -6.69 -6.57 -5.12
N ARG A 276 -6.50 -6.22 -3.84
CA ARG A 276 -7.60 -5.94 -2.90
C ARG A 276 -8.40 -4.70 -3.30
N ILE A 277 -7.73 -3.61 -3.65
CA ILE A 277 -8.40 -2.39 -4.15
C ILE A 277 -9.13 -2.68 -5.47
N ALA A 278 -8.58 -3.55 -6.32
CA ALA A 278 -9.21 -3.96 -7.57
C ALA A 278 -10.47 -4.82 -7.38
N GLY A 279 -10.70 -5.36 -6.17
CA GLY A 279 -11.92 -6.08 -5.80
C GLY A 279 -11.72 -7.50 -5.24
N TRP A 280 -10.47 -7.96 -5.09
CA TRP A 280 -10.19 -9.28 -4.50
C TRP A 280 -10.65 -9.32 -3.02
N LYS A 281 -11.35 -10.40 -2.64
CA LYS A 281 -11.91 -10.61 -1.30
C LYS A 281 -11.31 -11.82 -0.63
#